data_AF-A0A0F3IQM7-F1
#
_entry.id   AF-A0A0F3IQM7-F1
#
_cell.length_a   1.000
_cell.length_b   1.000
_cell.length_c   1.000
_cell.angle_alpha   90.00
_cell.angle_beta   90.00
_cell.angle_gamma   90.00
#
_symmetry.space_group_name_H-M   'P 1'
#
loop_
_entity.id
_entity.type
_entity.pdbx_description
1 polymer ?
#
loop_
_entity_poly.entity_id
_entity_poly.type
_entity_poly.pdbx_seq_one_letter_code
_entity_poly.pdbx_strand_id
1 'polypeptide(L)'
;MLFDELGALTADLTERQPSINWQALMATEIEPARRYQQWVLGLITMLKTWLSTPSDGLRLVQVLVKTETGGIEWGLVGLLLSIVKEYSGLSVQMIGLDRIPSHDELIELVQANAMCADAVKVSYSQNRRFTQTWQKLNNPVTPVPLPWRQKRRVFNHRWFRRLGDDFC
;
A
#
# COMPACT_ATOMS: atom_id res chain seq x y z
N MET A 1 -10.88 -7.58 11.94
CA MET A 1 -10.86 -6.99 13.29
C MET A 1 -10.02 -5.72 13.36
N LEU A 2 -8.78 -5.65 12.87
CA LEU A 2 -7.91 -4.46 13.11
C LEU A 2 -8.11 -3.26 12.16
N PHE A 3 -8.81 -3.42 11.03
CA PHE A 3 -9.17 -2.31 10.12
C PHE A 3 -10.50 -1.64 10.46
N ASP A 4 -11.33 -2.31 11.26
CA ASP A 4 -12.62 -1.78 11.72
C ASP A 4 -12.41 -0.57 12.66
N GLU A 5 -11.32 -0.57 13.43
CA GLU A 5 -11.04 0.47 14.42
C GLU A 5 -10.70 1.82 13.79
N LEU A 6 -9.89 1.87 12.71
CA LEU A 6 -9.66 3.09 11.95
C LEU A 6 -10.89 3.49 11.13
N GLY A 7 -11.60 2.49 10.60
CA GLY A 7 -12.84 2.71 9.86
C GLY A 7 -13.94 3.36 10.71
N ALA A 8 -14.05 3.01 11.98
CA ALA A 8 -15.02 3.58 12.91
C ALA A 8 -14.83 5.08 13.14
N LEU A 9 -13.62 5.62 12.95
CA LEU A 9 -13.33 7.05 13.11
C LEU A 9 -13.85 7.89 11.94
N THR A 10 -14.13 7.28 10.78
CA THR A 10 -14.35 8.04 9.53
C THR A 10 -15.54 8.99 9.55
N ALA A 11 -16.62 8.65 10.26
CA ALA A 11 -17.80 9.52 10.37
C ALA A 11 -17.48 10.83 11.10
N ASP A 12 -16.86 10.74 12.28
CA ASP A 12 -16.47 11.90 13.10
C ASP A 12 -15.35 12.72 12.40
N LEU A 13 -14.39 12.06 11.74
CA LEU A 13 -13.38 12.75 10.92
C LEU A 13 -13.99 13.58 9.79
N THR A 14 -15.04 13.08 9.16
CA THR A 14 -15.74 13.78 8.07
C THR A 14 -16.46 15.02 8.60
N GLU A 15 -17.04 14.96 9.79
CA GLU A 15 -17.68 16.10 10.45
C GLU A 15 -16.64 17.15 10.89
N ARG A 16 -15.55 16.71 11.53
CA ARG A 16 -14.50 17.59 12.05
C ARG A 16 -13.63 18.22 10.97
N GLN A 17 -13.40 17.51 9.87
CA GLN A 17 -12.54 17.97 8.78
C GLN A 17 -13.14 17.64 7.41
N PRO A 18 -14.18 18.40 6.97
CA PRO A 18 -14.92 18.12 5.74
C PRO A 18 -14.12 18.41 4.47
N SER A 19 -13.00 19.13 4.55
CA SER A 19 -12.14 19.38 3.39
C SER A 19 -11.33 18.16 2.97
N ILE A 20 -11.28 17.11 3.80
CA ILE A 20 -10.61 15.84 3.50
C ILE A 20 -11.68 14.78 3.23
N ASN A 21 -11.52 14.03 2.15
CA ASN A 21 -12.40 12.91 1.82
C ASN A 21 -11.93 11.65 2.57
N TRP A 22 -12.52 11.40 3.73
CA TRP A 22 -12.23 10.22 4.55
C TRP A 22 -13.02 9.01 4.06
N GLN A 23 -12.32 7.92 3.75
CA GLN A 23 -12.95 6.66 3.36
C GLN A 23 -12.23 5.46 3.95
N ALA A 24 -13.01 4.51 4.44
CA ALA A 24 -12.48 3.28 5.02
C ALA A 24 -12.43 2.16 3.99
N LEU A 25 -11.30 1.45 3.94
CA LEU A 25 -11.18 0.20 3.20
C LEU A 25 -11.52 -0.97 4.12
N MET A 26 -12.72 -1.52 3.93
CA MET A 26 -13.19 -2.67 4.69
C MET A 26 -12.82 -3.97 4.00
N ALA A 27 -12.39 -4.96 4.79
CA ALA A 27 -12.20 -6.33 4.32
C ALA A 27 -12.74 -7.30 5.38
N THR A 28 -13.58 -8.22 4.94
CA THR A 28 -14.25 -9.21 5.80
C THR A 28 -13.53 -10.55 5.81
N GLU A 29 -12.60 -10.76 4.88
CA GLU A 29 -11.89 -12.02 4.71
C GLU A 29 -10.89 -12.29 5.85
N ILE A 30 -10.80 -13.55 6.27
CA ILE A 30 -9.87 -13.97 7.33
C ILE A 30 -8.50 -14.32 6.75
N GLU A 31 -8.50 -14.93 5.57
CA GLU A 31 -7.30 -15.42 4.90
C GLU A 31 -6.47 -14.26 4.35
N PRO A 32 -5.15 -14.16 4.68
CA PRO A 32 -4.37 -12.96 4.38
C PRO A 32 -4.33 -12.55 2.90
N ALA A 33 -4.23 -13.50 1.97
CA ALA A 33 -4.14 -13.16 0.54
C ALA A 33 -5.50 -12.67 0.01
N ARG A 34 -6.60 -13.32 0.40
CA ARG A 34 -7.97 -12.85 0.08
C ARG A 34 -8.28 -11.49 0.68
N ARG A 35 -7.89 -11.26 1.94
CA ARG A 35 -8.06 -9.96 2.59
C ARG A 35 -7.28 -8.86 1.85
N TYR A 36 -6.03 -9.15 1.50
CA TYR A 36 -5.21 -8.25 0.69
C TYR A 36 -5.85 -7.97 -0.68
N GLN A 37 -6.37 -9.00 -1.35
CA GLN A 37 -7.09 -8.85 -2.61
C GLN A 37 -8.32 -7.94 -2.47
N GLN A 38 -9.10 -8.08 -1.40
CA GLN A 38 -10.22 -7.19 -1.12
C GLN A 38 -9.78 -5.74 -0.97
N TRP A 39 -8.69 -5.48 -0.23
CA TRP A 39 -8.14 -4.12 -0.11
C TRP A 39 -7.69 -3.55 -1.44
N VAL A 40 -6.99 -4.34 -2.26
CA VAL A 40 -6.56 -3.92 -3.61
C VAL A 40 -7.77 -3.53 -4.45
N LEU A 41 -8.81 -4.39 -4.51
CA LEU A 41 -10.01 -4.13 -5.29
C LEU A 41 -10.79 -2.92 -4.77
N GLY A 42 -10.94 -2.78 -3.45
CA GLY A 42 -11.59 -1.63 -2.82
C GLY A 42 -10.86 -0.33 -3.14
N LEU A 43 -9.53 -0.31 -2.97
CA LEU A 43 -8.72 0.87 -3.23
C LEU A 43 -8.76 1.29 -4.71
N ILE A 44 -8.64 0.33 -5.63
CA ILE A 44 -8.79 0.61 -7.08
C ILE A 44 -10.15 1.22 -7.38
N THR A 45 -11.22 0.64 -6.82
CA THR A 45 -12.59 1.11 -7.07
C THR A 45 -12.78 2.54 -6.56
N MET A 46 -12.32 2.84 -5.35
CA MET A 46 -12.37 4.19 -4.78
C MET A 46 -11.57 5.19 -5.62
N LEU A 47 -10.33 4.83 -5.99
CA LEU A 47 -9.47 5.68 -6.79
C LEU A 47 -10.07 5.97 -8.16
N LYS A 48 -10.65 4.97 -8.84
CA LYS A 48 -11.34 5.17 -10.12
C LYS A 48 -12.49 6.17 -9.99
N THR A 49 -13.32 6.05 -8.95
CA THR A 49 -14.43 6.98 -8.70
C THR A 49 -13.95 8.41 -8.44
N TRP A 50 -12.86 8.57 -7.71
CA TRP A 50 -12.31 9.91 -7.46
C TRP A 50 -11.66 10.49 -8.71
N LEU A 51 -10.84 9.70 -9.40
CA LEU A 51 -10.08 10.13 -10.57
C LEU A 51 -10.94 10.33 -11.83
N SER A 52 -12.15 9.77 -11.88
CA SER A 52 -13.09 10.00 -12.99
C SER A 52 -13.72 11.39 -12.99
N THR A 53 -13.73 12.07 -11.85
CA THR A 53 -14.17 13.47 -11.75
C THR A 53 -13.01 14.37 -12.17
N PRO A 54 -13.14 15.28 -13.14
CA PRO A 54 -12.07 16.22 -13.47
C PRO A 54 -11.74 17.14 -12.28
N SER A 55 -10.46 17.49 -12.10
CA SER A 55 -10.07 18.62 -11.23
C SER A 55 -8.84 19.31 -11.78
N ASP A 56 -8.75 20.61 -11.55
CA ASP A 56 -7.66 21.46 -12.06
C ASP A 56 -6.42 21.50 -11.14
N GLY A 57 -6.27 20.55 -10.21
CA GLY A 57 -5.23 20.61 -9.17
C GLY A 57 -4.53 19.29 -8.89
N LEU A 58 -3.37 19.40 -8.23
CA LEU A 58 -2.65 18.27 -7.65
C LEU A 58 -3.52 17.59 -6.59
N ARG A 59 -3.61 16.28 -6.67
CA ARG A 59 -4.34 15.46 -5.69
C ARG A 59 -3.34 14.71 -4.84
N LEU A 60 -3.64 14.61 -3.55
CA LEU A 60 -2.89 13.75 -2.63
C LEU A 60 -3.83 12.66 -2.11
N VAL A 61 -3.41 11.40 -2.26
CA VAL A 61 -4.06 10.26 -1.61
C VAL A 61 -3.14 9.71 -0.52
N GLN A 62 -3.63 9.68 0.70
CA GLN A 62 -2.92 9.08 1.84
C GLN A 62 -3.67 7.83 2.28
N VAL A 63 -2.99 6.68 2.27
CA VAL A 63 -3.53 5.39 2.73
C VAL A 63 -2.93 5.09 4.09
N LEU A 64 -3.77 5.07 5.12
CA LEU A 64 -3.37 4.82 6.49
C LEU A 64 -3.64 3.36 6.85
N VAL A 65 -2.65 2.70 7.44
CA VAL A 65 -2.75 1.30 7.85
C VAL A 65 -2.18 1.13 9.25
N LYS A 66 -2.90 0.41 10.11
CA LYS A 66 -2.34 -0.12 11.35
C LYS A 66 -1.53 -1.37 11.00
N THR A 67 -0.21 -1.27 11.04
CA THR A 67 0.67 -2.36 10.62
C THR A 67 2.03 -2.24 11.29
N GLU A 68 2.63 -3.38 11.58
CA GLU A 68 4.03 -3.44 11.99
C GLU A 68 4.94 -3.31 10.76
N THR A 69 6.24 -3.15 10.99
CA THR A 69 7.24 -3.14 9.91
C THR A 69 7.22 -4.47 9.16
N GLY A 70 6.76 -4.47 7.91
CA GLY A 70 6.78 -5.65 7.03
C GLY A 70 5.44 -6.39 6.84
N GLY A 71 4.32 -5.85 7.34
CA GLY A 71 2.99 -6.40 7.08
C GLY A 71 2.61 -6.41 5.59
N ILE A 72 1.68 -7.32 5.22
CA ILE A 72 1.23 -7.52 3.82
C ILE A 72 0.56 -6.27 3.25
N GLU A 73 0.02 -5.41 4.11
CA GLU A 73 -0.59 -4.13 3.78
C GLU A 73 0.37 -3.27 2.94
N TRP A 74 1.67 -3.29 3.27
CA TRP A 74 2.69 -2.54 2.54
C TRP A 74 2.79 -2.90 1.05
N GLY A 75 2.23 -4.04 0.63
CA GLY A 75 2.08 -4.39 -0.77
C GLY A 75 1.27 -3.35 -1.57
N LEU A 76 0.35 -2.63 -0.92
CA LEU A 76 -0.47 -1.58 -1.55
C LEU A 76 0.38 -0.41 -2.09
N VAL A 77 1.61 -0.21 -1.61
CA VAL A 77 2.54 0.76 -2.18
C VAL A 77 2.76 0.51 -3.68
N GLY A 78 2.86 -0.76 -4.09
CA GLY A 78 3.05 -1.10 -5.51
C GLY A 78 1.88 -0.67 -6.38
N LEU A 79 0.66 -0.78 -5.86
CA LEU A 79 -0.55 -0.30 -6.52
C LEU A 79 -0.54 1.23 -6.62
N LEU A 80 -0.30 1.93 -5.50
CA LEU A 80 -0.27 3.39 -5.45
C LEU A 80 0.77 3.97 -6.42
N LEU A 81 1.99 3.42 -6.43
CA LEU A 81 3.06 3.82 -7.35
C LEU A 81 2.70 3.60 -8.82
N SER A 82 1.91 2.57 -9.12
CA SER A 82 1.46 2.32 -10.49
C SER A 82 0.47 3.39 -10.95
N ILE A 83 -0.44 3.82 -10.07
CA ILE A 83 -1.45 4.83 -10.38
C ILE A 83 -0.82 6.22 -10.59
N VAL A 84 0.22 6.58 -9.84
CA VAL A 84 0.96 7.85 -10.08
C VAL A 84 1.54 7.92 -11.49
N LYS A 85 1.95 6.79 -12.08
CA LYS A 85 2.44 6.76 -13.46
C LYS A 85 1.33 6.99 -14.49
N GLU A 86 0.11 6.59 -14.16
CA GLU A 86 -1.08 6.76 -15.01
C GLU A 86 -1.67 8.17 -14.88
N TYR A 87 -1.50 8.82 -13.73
CA TYR A 87 -2.09 10.12 -13.41
C TYR A 87 -1.01 11.08 -12.87
N SER A 88 -0.38 11.85 -13.74
CA SER A 88 0.76 12.74 -13.39
C SER A 88 0.43 13.86 -12.41
N GLY A 89 -0.85 14.20 -12.21
CA GLY A 89 -1.33 15.15 -11.20
C GLY A 89 -1.58 14.54 -9.82
N LEU A 90 -1.30 13.25 -9.63
CA LEU A 90 -1.55 12.52 -8.39
C LEU A 90 -0.25 12.29 -7.60
N SER A 91 -0.26 12.70 -6.35
CA SER A 91 0.68 12.29 -5.32
C SER A 91 0.04 11.24 -4.42
N VAL A 92 0.84 10.30 -3.92
CA VAL A 92 0.36 9.22 -3.06
C VAL A 92 1.31 9.02 -1.88
N GLN A 93 0.75 8.68 -0.72
CA GLN A 93 1.51 8.22 0.43
C GLN A 93 0.82 7.02 1.07
N MET A 94 1.64 6.10 1.56
CA MET A 94 1.23 5.03 2.45
C MET A 94 1.85 5.28 3.82
N ILE A 95 1.00 5.32 4.83
CA ILE A 95 1.34 5.67 6.21
C ILE A 95 1.03 4.49 7.12
N GLY A 96 2.08 3.88 7.66
CA GLY A 96 1.97 2.82 8.66
C GLY A 96 1.94 3.39 10.07
N LEU A 97 1.04 2.89 10.90
CA LEU A 97 0.85 3.32 12.29
C LEU A 97 1.03 2.11 13.22
N ASP A 98 1.83 2.26 14.28
CA ASP A 98 2.02 1.26 15.32
C ASP A 98 0.87 1.21 16.34
N ARG A 99 0.13 2.32 16.47
CA ARG A 99 -1.11 2.44 17.27
C ARG A 99 -2.19 3.18 16.50
N ILE A 100 -3.41 3.13 17.02
CA ILE A 100 -4.50 3.96 16.51
C ILE A 100 -4.46 5.31 17.23
N PRO A 101 -4.28 6.43 16.50
CA PRO A 101 -4.34 7.77 17.07
C PRO A 101 -5.78 8.20 17.38
N SER A 102 -5.93 9.23 18.19
CA SER A 102 -7.21 9.95 18.34
C SER A 102 -7.59 10.67 17.04
N HIS A 103 -8.82 11.18 16.95
CA HIS A 103 -9.28 11.98 15.80
C HIS A 103 -8.38 13.19 15.54
N ASP A 104 -8.07 13.97 16.58
CA ASP A 104 -7.26 15.19 16.45
C ASP A 104 -5.82 14.85 16.07
N GLU A 105 -5.23 13.82 16.69
CA GLU A 105 -3.89 13.30 16.34
C GLU A 105 -3.85 12.84 14.87
N LEU A 106 -4.91 12.20 14.38
CA LEU A 106 -4.99 11.70 13.00
C LEU A 106 -5.07 12.83 11.98
N ILE A 107 -5.88 13.87 12.27
CA ILE A 107 -6.00 15.05 11.42
C ILE A 107 -4.66 15.77 11.33
N GLU A 108 -4.02 16.04 12.47
CA GLU A 108 -2.69 16.65 12.53
C GLU A 108 -1.66 15.83 11.75
N LEU A 109 -1.65 14.50 11.93
CA LEU A 109 -0.73 13.61 11.26
C LEU A 109 -0.90 13.63 9.73
N VAL A 110 -2.13 13.58 9.23
CA VAL A 110 -2.46 13.59 7.79
C VAL A 110 -2.04 14.92 7.17
N GLN A 111 -2.37 16.04 7.81
CA GLN A 111 -1.99 17.38 7.36
C GLN A 111 -0.47 17.60 7.38
N ALA A 112 0.21 17.18 8.45
CA ALA A 112 1.66 17.30 8.54
C ALA A 112 2.37 16.49 7.44
N ASN A 113 1.88 15.29 7.12
CA ASN A 113 2.44 14.51 6.01
C ASN A 113 2.11 15.10 4.63
N ALA A 114 0.97 15.79 4.49
CA ALA A 114 0.60 16.46 3.24
C ALA A 114 1.59 17.59 2.88
N MET A 115 2.18 18.25 3.89
CA MET A 115 3.25 19.24 3.69
C MET A 115 4.58 18.64 3.20
N CYS A 116 4.72 17.30 3.20
CA CYS A 116 5.91 16.57 2.79
C CYS A 116 5.53 15.36 1.90
N ALA A 117 4.81 15.63 0.81
CA ALA A 117 4.20 14.63 -0.07
C ALA A 117 5.19 13.67 -0.76
N ASP A 118 6.47 14.04 -0.91
CA ASP A 118 7.49 13.26 -1.62
C ASP A 118 7.78 11.89 -0.98
N ALA A 119 7.55 11.76 0.32
CA ALA A 119 7.76 10.51 1.03
C ALA A 119 6.58 9.55 0.78
N VAL A 120 6.69 8.69 -0.23
CA VAL A 120 5.64 7.72 -0.58
C VAL A 120 5.38 6.71 0.54
N LYS A 121 6.42 6.28 1.27
CA LYS A 121 6.30 5.30 2.35
C LYS A 121 6.78 5.88 3.67
N VAL A 122 5.85 6.07 4.60
CA VAL A 122 6.07 6.67 5.91
C VAL A 122 5.57 5.71 6.99
N SER A 123 6.33 5.46 8.04
CA SER A 123 5.86 4.69 9.20
C SER A 123 6.05 5.48 10.49
N TYR A 124 5.08 5.36 11.40
CA TYR A 124 5.16 5.89 12.75
C TYR A 124 5.35 4.74 13.72
N SER A 125 6.40 4.86 14.55
CA SER A 125 6.64 3.94 15.65
C SER A 125 7.19 4.69 16.85
N GLN A 126 6.68 4.43 18.06
CA GLN A 126 7.10 5.09 19.30
C GLN A 126 7.09 6.62 19.18
N ASN A 127 6.03 7.16 18.56
CA ASN A 127 5.85 8.58 18.29
C ASN A 127 6.94 9.22 17.39
N ARG A 128 7.65 8.41 16.61
CA ARG A 128 8.68 8.87 15.67
C ARG A 128 8.28 8.54 14.24
N ARG A 129 8.52 9.49 13.34
CA ARG A 129 8.31 9.34 11.90
C ARG A 129 9.56 8.74 11.25
N PHE A 130 9.36 7.71 10.43
CA PHE A 130 10.40 7.06 9.63
C PHE A 130 9.99 7.09 8.15
N THR A 131 10.95 7.27 7.27
CA THR A 131 10.76 7.19 5.81
C THR A 131 11.69 6.14 5.24
N GLN A 132 11.24 5.45 4.19
CA GLN A 132 12.10 4.48 3.50
C GLN A 132 12.99 5.21 2.50
N THR A 133 14.31 4.96 2.59
CA THR A 133 15.28 5.43 1.60
C THR A 133 16.11 4.26 1.10
N TRP A 134 16.55 4.36 -0.15
CA TRP A 134 17.45 3.38 -0.72
C TRP A 134 18.87 3.70 -0.27
N GLN A 135 19.45 2.81 0.55
CA GLN A 135 20.86 2.88 0.90
C GLN A 135 21.64 1.95 -0.01
N LYS A 136 22.63 2.49 -0.73
CA LYS A 136 23.59 1.67 -1.47
C LYS A 136 24.36 0.82 -0.47
N LEU A 137 24.35 -0.49 -0.66
CA LEU A 137 25.18 -1.40 0.13
C LEU A 137 26.64 -1.22 -0.33
N ASN A 138 27.49 -0.77 0.59
CA ASN A 138 28.93 -0.73 0.38
C ASN A 138 29.48 -2.09 0.77
N ASN A 139 29.57 -3.04 -0.17
CA ASN A 139 30.39 -4.21 0.07
C ASN A 139 31.08 -4.71 -1.21
N PRO A 140 32.41 -4.94 -1.18
CA PRO A 140 33.08 -5.77 -2.16
C PRO A 140 32.59 -7.21 -1.96
N VAL A 141 32.25 -7.89 -3.05
CA VAL A 141 31.72 -9.25 -3.07
C VAL A 141 32.73 -10.20 -2.42
N THR A 142 32.54 -10.53 -1.14
CA THR A 142 33.10 -11.77 -0.60
C THR A 142 32.29 -12.90 -1.23
N PRO A 143 32.91 -13.92 -1.88
CA PRO A 143 32.14 -14.98 -2.52
C PRO A 143 31.38 -15.77 -1.45
N VAL A 144 30.09 -15.46 -1.30
CA VAL A 144 29.15 -16.22 -0.47
C VAL A 144 28.78 -17.47 -1.24
N PRO A 145 28.82 -18.67 -0.63
CA PRO A 145 28.35 -19.88 -1.29
C PRO A 145 26.89 -19.71 -1.71
N LEU A 146 26.65 -19.87 -3.02
CA LEU A 146 25.32 -19.72 -3.58
C LEU A 146 24.41 -20.86 -3.06
N PRO A 147 23.14 -20.60 -2.74
CA PRO A 147 22.25 -21.57 -2.10
C PRO A 147 21.75 -22.68 -3.04
N TRP A 148 22.28 -22.77 -4.27
CA TRP A 148 21.85 -23.73 -5.27
C TRP A 148 22.30 -25.15 -4.90
N ARG A 149 21.37 -26.10 -4.83
CA ARG A 149 21.70 -27.54 -4.76
C ARG A 149 21.74 -28.13 -6.18
N GLN A 150 22.78 -28.89 -6.51
CA GLN A 150 23.07 -29.41 -7.87
C GLN A 150 21.96 -30.27 -8.53
N LYS A 151 20.93 -30.76 -7.80
CA LYS A 151 19.95 -31.71 -8.36
C LYS A 151 18.53 -31.61 -7.75
N ARG A 152 17.79 -30.51 -7.96
CA ARG A 152 16.31 -30.51 -7.82
C ARG A 152 15.63 -29.58 -8.83
N ARG A 153 14.40 -29.94 -9.20
CA ARG A 153 13.55 -29.23 -10.18
C ARG A 153 13.34 -27.78 -9.74
N VAL A 154 13.80 -26.86 -10.57
CA VAL A 154 13.32 -25.48 -10.60
C VAL A 154 12.08 -25.49 -11.49
N PHE A 155 10.91 -25.15 -10.95
CA PHE A 155 9.71 -25.03 -11.78
C PHE A 155 9.88 -23.80 -12.69
N ASN A 156 10.17 -24.05 -13.97
CA ASN A 156 10.16 -23.04 -15.00
C ASN A 156 8.75 -23.04 -15.62
N HIS A 157 7.95 -22.02 -15.32
CA HIS A 157 6.59 -21.87 -15.82
C HIS A 157 6.59 -21.45 -17.30
N ARG A 158 6.98 -22.35 -18.22
CA ARG A 158 6.66 -22.23 -19.64
C ARG A 158 5.44 -23.10 -19.95
N TRP A 159 4.29 -22.43 -20.02
CA TRP A 159 3.09 -22.73 -20.81
C TRP A 159 2.96 -24.15 -21.39
N PHE A 160 2.06 -24.96 -20.82
CA PHE A 160 1.48 -26.11 -21.50
C PHE A 160 0.55 -25.60 -22.61
N ARG A 161 1.01 -25.61 -23.86
CA ARG A 161 0.12 -25.63 -25.03
C ARG A 161 0.22 -27.04 -25.61
N ARG A 162 -0.61 -27.96 -25.11
CA ARG A 162 -0.88 -29.21 -25.80
C ARG A 162 -2.18 -29.00 -26.58
N LEU A 163 -2.03 -28.44 -27.79
CA LEU A 163 -3.01 -28.69 -28.85
C LEU A 163 -2.83 -30.16 -29.25
N GLY A 164 -3.96 -30.79 -29.56
CA GLY A 164 -4.10 -32.23 -29.68
C GLY A 164 -3.50 -32.84 -30.93
N ASP A 165 -3.97 -34.06 -31.11
CA ASP A 165 -4.00 -34.91 -32.29
C ASP A 165 -2.79 -35.83 -32.48
N ASP A 166 -3.04 -37.08 -32.09
CA ASP A 166 -2.91 -38.30 -32.90
C ASP A 166 -1.69 -38.41 -33.80
N PHE A 167 -0.90 -39.47 -33.60
CA PHE A 167 -0.57 -40.44 -34.66
C PHE A 167 0.14 -41.67 -34.06
N CYS A 168 -0.46 -42.83 -34.40
CA CYS A 168 -0.06 -44.24 -34.22
C CYS A 168 -0.09 -44.86 -32.82
#